data_AF-A0A2E9I785-F1
#
_entry.id   AF-A0A2E9I785-F1
#
_cell.length_a   1.000
_cell.length_b   1.000
_cell.length_c   1.000
_cell.angle_alpha   90.00
_cell.angle_beta   90.00
_cell.angle_gamma   90.00
#
_symmetry.space_group_name_H-M   'P 1'
#
loop_
_entity.id
_entity.type
_entity.pdbx_description
1 polymer ?
#
loop_
_entity_poly.entity_id
_entity_poly.type
_entity_poly.pdbx_seq_one_letter_code
_entity_poly.pdbx_strand_id
1 'polypeptide(L)'
;MTGVRLPRPSECRSCADPIRFVKLQTTGKALPVNPRPDPDHGNVVAHLAGSRLVGYVISADHGPSPLFPFRFVPHYATCPAEQKPTRRRDSAPADDPLFPI
;
A
#
# COMPACT_ATOMS: atom_id res chain seq x y z
N MET A 1 10.90 24.96 -14.29
CA MET A 1 10.77 23.56 -13.82
C MET A 1 9.32 23.16 -13.95
N THR A 2 8.93 22.49 -15.03
CA THR A 2 7.54 22.08 -15.26
C THR A 2 7.21 20.93 -14.30
N GLY A 3 6.53 21.24 -13.19
CA GLY A 3 6.14 20.21 -12.22
C GLY A 3 5.23 19.17 -12.87
N VAL A 4 5.63 17.90 -12.82
CA VAL A 4 4.80 16.79 -13.30
C VAL A 4 3.51 16.75 -12.48
N ARG A 5 2.38 17.08 -13.11
CA ARG A 5 1.08 17.03 -12.45
C ARG A 5 0.58 15.60 -12.46
N LEU A 6 0.61 14.97 -11.29
CA LEU A 6 -0.02 13.68 -11.10
C LEU A 6 -1.56 13.80 -11.29
N PRO A 7 -2.28 12.71 -11.60
CA PRO A 7 -3.75 12.71 -11.78
C PRO A 7 -4.50 13.31 -10.58
N ARG A 8 -5.79 13.66 -10.71
CA ARG A 8 -6.54 14.03 -9.50
C ARG A 8 -6.77 12.80 -8.62
N PRO A 9 -6.63 12.90 -7.29
CA PRO A 9 -7.01 11.81 -6.39
C PRO A 9 -8.52 11.54 -6.48
N SER A 10 -8.91 10.30 -6.22
CA SER A 10 -10.29 9.86 -6.01
C SER A 10 -10.52 9.61 -4.51
N GLU A 11 -11.75 9.39 -4.10
CA GLU A 11 -12.09 9.07 -2.71
C GLU A 11 -12.14 7.55 -2.48
N CYS A 12 -11.56 7.08 -1.36
CA CYS A 12 -11.70 5.70 -0.92
C CYS A 12 -13.14 5.43 -0.49
N ARG A 13 -13.77 4.40 -1.06
CA ARG A 13 -15.17 4.07 -0.76
C ARG A 13 -15.39 3.55 0.66
N SER A 14 -14.33 3.16 1.36
CA SER A 14 -14.41 2.57 2.71
C SER A 14 -14.13 3.59 3.82
N CYS A 15 -13.10 4.43 3.64
CA CYS A 15 -12.68 5.39 4.67
C CYS A 15 -12.77 6.87 4.26
N ALA A 16 -13.21 7.17 3.04
CA ALA A 16 -13.27 8.52 2.46
C ALA A 16 -11.93 9.24 2.30
N ASP A 17 -10.79 8.58 2.56
CA ASP A 17 -9.48 9.21 2.34
C ASP A 17 -9.16 9.36 0.84
N PRO A 18 -8.42 10.40 0.45
CA PRO A 18 -7.96 10.58 -0.92
C PRO A 18 -6.98 9.47 -1.33
N ILE A 19 -7.23 8.85 -2.47
CA ILE A 19 -6.42 7.78 -3.07
C ILE A 19 -6.10 8.07 -4.54
N ARG A 20 -5.07 7.40 -5.06
CA ARG A 20 -4.75 7.35 -6.50
C ARG A 20 -4.81 5.91 -6.98
N PHE A 21 -4.98 5.73 -8.28
CA PHE A 21 -4.94 4.41 -8.90
C PHE A 21 -3.70 4.26 -9.77
N VAL A 22 -2.91 3.22 -9.50
CA VAL A 22 -1.79 2.78 -10.34
C VAL A 22 -2.25 1.57 -11.13
N LYS A 23 -2.17 1.62 -12.46
CA LYS A 23 -2.40 0.45 -13.30
C LYS A 23 -1.15 -0.45 -13.24
N LEU A 24 -1.31 -1.65 -12.71
CA LEU A 24 -0.24 -2.64 -12.62
C LEU A 24 0.08 -3.19 -14.00
N GLN A 25 1.35 -3.16 -14.40
CA GLN A 25 1.79 -3.70 -15.69
C GLN A 25 1.66 -5.22 -15.76
N THR A 26 1.87 -5.91 -14.63
CA THR A 26 1.84 -7.38 -14.54
C THR A 26 0.44 -7.96 -14.69
N THR A 27 -0.57 -7.32 -14.09
CA THR A 27 -1.93 -7.86 -14.03
C THR A 27 -2.97 -7.02 -14.78
N GLY A 28 -2.61 -5.82 -15.21
CA GLY A 28 -3.53 -4.85 -15.81
C GLY A 28 -4.53 -4.21 -14.82
N LYS A 29 -4.57 -4.67 -13.57
CA LYS A 29 -5.49 -4.20 -12.53
C LYS A 29 -5.09 -2.82 -11.99
N ALA A 30 -6.07 -2.09 -11.49
CA ALA A 30 -5.83 -0.83 -10.79
C ALA A 30 -5.61 -1.10 -9.28
N LEU A 31 -4.47 -0.65 -8.76
CA LEU A 31 -4.13 -0.72 -7.34
C LEU A 31 -4.37 0.65 -6.68
N PRO A 32 -5.21 0.74 -5.63
CA PRO A 32 -5.35 1.97 -4.86
C PRO A 32 -4.09 2.22 -4.02
N VAL A 33 -3.55 3.44 -4.13
CA VAL A 33 -2.36 3.90 -3.42
C VAL A 33 -2.63 5.24 -2.74
N ASN A 34 -1.82 5.58 -1.75
CA ASN A 34 -1.87 6.87 -1.08
C ASN A 34 -1.62 8.02 -2.07
N PRO A 35 -2.18 9.20 -1.81
CA PRO A 35 -2.25 10.27 -2.81
C PRO A 35 -0.93 11.01 -2.97
N ARG A 36 -0.01 10.88 -2.02
CA ARG A 36 1.33 11.46 -2.07
C ARG A 36 2.35 10.34 -2.27
N PRO A 37 3.34 10.52 -3.16
CA PRO A 37 4.48 9.63 -3.21
C PRO A 37 5.23 9.63 -1.89
N ASP A 38 5.77 8.47 -1.53
CA ASP A 38 6.58 8.21 -0.34
C ASP A 38 7.84 7.43 -0.79
N PRO A 39 8.99 8.09 -0.92
CA PRO A 39 10.22 7.46 -1.41
C PRO A 39 10.82 6.46 -0.41
N ASP A 40 10.52 6.62 0.88
CA ASP A 40 11.12 5.90 1.99
C ASP A 40 10.35 4.61 2.32
N HIS A 41 9.01 4.66 2.28
CA HIS A 41 8.14 3.54 2.68
C HIS A 41 7.29 2.97 1.54
N GLY A 42 7.25 3.62 0.37
CA GLY A 42 6.45 3.17 -0.76
C GLY A 42 7.03 1.95 -1.47
N ASN A 43 6.23 0.89 -1.61
CA ASN A 43 6.59 -0.32 -2.36
C ASN A 43 5.93 -0.41 -3.75
N VAL A 44 5.11 0.57 -4.15
CA VAL A 44 4.52 0.64 -5.49
C VAL A 44 5.25 1.68 -6.31
N VAL A 45 6.00 1.26 -7.33
CA VAL A 45 6.69 2.18 -8.24
C VAL A 45 5.81 2.49 -9.43
N ALA A 46 5.76 3.75 -9.84
CA ALA A 46 4.95 4.22 -10.97
C ALA A 46 5.63 5.34 -11.76
N HIS A 47 5.25 5.45 -13.02
CA HIS A 47 5.48 6.64 -13.84
C HIS A 47 4.15 7.13 -14.41
N LEU A 48 4.15 8.37 -14.94
CA LEU A 48 2.99 8.94 -15.60
C LEU A 48 3.02 8.56 -17.10
N ALA A 49 2.04 7.78 -17.54
CA ALA A 49 1.81 7.44 -18.94
C ALA A 49 0.55 8.18 -19.43
N GLY A 50 0.76 9.33 -20.09
CA GLY A 50 -0.34 10.22 -20.46
C GLY A 50 -1.03 10.80 -19.21
N SER A 51 -2.29 10.44 -18.99
CA SER A 51 -3.07 10.88 -17.81
C SER A 51 -3.20 9.81 -16.71
N ARG A 52 -2.49 8.69 -16.83
CA ARG A 52 -2.61 7.53 -15.92
C ARG A 52 -1.28 7.18 -15.28
N LEU A 53 -1.34 6.74 -14.02
CA LEU A 53 -0.18 6.12 -13.37
C LEU A 53 -0.09 4.65 -13.78
N VAL A 54 1.08 4.24 -14.22
CA VAL A 54 1.38 2.86 -14.63
C VAL A 54 2.63 2.40 -13.89
N GLY A 55 2.58 1.19 -13.33
CA GLY A 55 3.57 0.77 -12.36
C GLY A 55 3.54 -0.70 -11.99
N TYR A 56 4.32 -1.07 -10.99
CA TYR A 56 4.35 -2.41 -10.39
C TYR A 56 4.68 -2.33 -8.90
N VAL A 57 4.43 -3.43 -8.19
CA VAL A 57 4.82 -3.59 -6.78
C VAL A 57 6.24 -4.15 -6.74
N ILE A 58 7.12 -3.50 -5.99
CA ILE A 58 8.48 -3.98 -5.75
C ILE A 58 8.39 -5.34 -5.03
N SER A 59 9.11 -6.34 -5.53
CA SER A 59 9.25 -7.66 -4.93
C SER A 59 10.72 -8.06 -4.89
N ALA A 60 11.02 -9.20 -4.25
CA ALA A 60 12.38 -9.75 -4.23
C ALA A 60 12.90 -10.03 -5.66
N ASP A 61 12.02 -10.49 -6.55
CA ASP A 61 12.36 -10.80 -7.94
C ASP A 61 12.40 -9.57 -8.85
N HIS A 62 11.75 -8.47 -8.46
CA HIS A 62 11.67 -7.26 -9.25
C HIS A 62 11.84 -6.01 -8.39
N GLY A 63 13.09 -5.56 -8.30
CA GLY A 63 13.51 -4.38 -7.56
C GLY A 63 13.00 -3.05 -8.13
N PRO A 64 13.27 -1.94 -7.43
CA PRO A 64 12.92 -0.61 -7.92
C PRO A 64 13.72 -0.23 -9.17
N SER A 65 13.07 0.44 -10.13
CA SER A 65 13.68 0.90 -11.38
C SER A 65 13.66 2.43 -11.48
N PRO A 66 14.74 3.08 -11.98
CA PRO A 66 14.79 4.53 -12.16
C PRO A 66 13.77 5.06 -13.20
N LEU A 67 13.23 4.17 -14.04
CA LEU A 67 12.17 4.52 -15.01
C LEU A 67 10.82 4.85 -14.34
N PHE A 68 10.67 4.52 -13.06
CA PHE A 68 9.46 4.72 -12.28
C PHE A 68 9.76 5.67 -11.11
N PRO A 69 9.75 6.99 -11.36
CA PRO A 69 10.26 7.98 -10.42
C PRO A 69 9.37 8.17 -9.18
N PHE A 70 8.13 7.69 -9.20
CA PHE A 70 7.22 7.80 -8.06
C PHE A 70 7.17 6.47 -7.30
N ARG A 71 7.34 6.53 -5.98
CA ARG A 71 7.02 5.44 -5.06
C ARG A 71 5.78 5.79 -4.27
N PHE A 72 4.85 4.86 -4.13
CA PHE A 72 3.64 5.04 -3.36
C PHE A 72 3.48 3.91 -2.36
N VAL A 73 2.86 4.24 -1.22
CA VAL A 73 2.36 3.26 -0.26
C VAL A 73 0.98 2.79 -0.74
N PRO A 74 0.71 1.48 -0.77
CA PRO A 74 -0.59 0.98 -1.16
C PRO A 74 -1.61 1.29 -0.08
N HIS A 75 -2.79 1.76 -0.47
CA HIS A 75 -3.74 2.34 0.48
C HIS A 75 -4.27 1.31 1.47
N TYR A 76 -4.37 0.03 1.08
CA TYR A 76 -4.82 -1.03 1.99
C TYR A 76 -3.96 -1.13 3.26
N ALA A 77 -2.67 -0.77 3.19
CA ALA A 77 -1.77 -0.82 4.34
C ALA A 77 -2.07 0.28 5.37
N THR A 78 -2.66 1.40 4.92
CA THR A 78 -2.93 2.58 5.75
C THR A 78 -4.42 2.87 5.92
N CYS A 79 -5.29 2.09 5.29
CA CYS A 79 -6.74 2.32 5.31
C CYS A 79 -7.30 1.95 6.69
N PRO A 80 -7.88 2.89 7.46
CA PRO A 80 -8.39 2.60 8.79
C PRO A 80 -9.58 1.61 8.78
N ALA A 81 -10.33 1.55 7.69
CA ALA A 81 -11.43 0.59 7.53
C ALA A 81 -10.95 -0.86 7.36
N GLU A 82 -9.74 -1.06 6.82
CA GLU A 82 -9.12 -2.38 6.61
C GLU A 82 -8.31 -2.84 7.84
N GLN A 83 -7.83 -1.90 8.66
CA GLN A 83 -7.14 -2.19 9.91
C GLN A 83 -8.11 -2.69 10.98
N LYS A 84 -8.63 -3.92 10.83
CA LYS A 84 -9.26 -4.62 11.96
C LYS A 84 -8.19 -4.82 13.04
N PRO A 85 -8.47 -4.49 14.31
CA PRO A 85 -7.60 -4.92 15.40
C PRO A 85 -7.59 -6.45 15.35
N THR A 86 -6.42 -7.03 15.07
CA THR A 86 -6.22 -8.45 15.31
C THR A 86 -6.47 -8.63 16.79
N ARG A 87 -7.55 -9.34 17.14
CA ARG A 87 -7.67 -9.86 18.51
C ARG A 87 -6.42 -10.70 18.70
N ARG A 88 -5.42 -10.18 19.39
CA ARG A 88 -4.42 -11.04 20.02
C ARG A 88 -5.27 -12.05 20.78
N ARG A 89 -5.16 -13.33 20.44
CA ARG A 89 -5.57 -14.35 21.40
C ARG A 89 -4.68 -14.06 22.59
N ASP A 90 -5.24 -13.47 23.64
CA ASP A 90 -4.66 -13.55 24.96
C ASP A 90 -4.52 -15.04 25.23
N SER A 91 -3.33 -15.58 24.97
CA SER A 91 -2.95 -16.89 25.48
C SER A 91 -3.02 -16.73 26.98
N ALA A 92 -4.10 -17.23 27.58
CA ALA A 92 -4.20 -17.35 29.02
C ALA A 92 -2.90 -18.00 29.52
N PRO A 93 -2.24 -17.47 30.57
CA PRO A 93 -1.13 -18.17 31.18
C PRO A 93 -1.66 -19.53 31.64
N ALA A 94 -0.98 -20.60 31.22
CA ALA A 94 -1.20 -21.92 31.78
C ALA A 94 -0.76 -21.87 33.25
N ASP A 95 -1.72 -21.61 34.14
CA ASP A 95 -1.59 -21.88 35.56
C ASP A 95 -1.71 -23.41 35.69
N ASP A 96 -0.56 -24.09 35.70
CA ASP A 96 -0.47 -25.51 36.03
C ASP A 96 -0.09 -25.60 37.53
N PRO A 97 -1.07 -25.83 38.43
CA PRO A 97 -0.74 -26.09 39.82
C PRO A 97 -0.13 -27.49 39.94
N LEU A 98 1.16 -27.49 40.32
CA LEU A 98 1.88 -28.54 41.01
C LEU A 98 0.94 -29.54 41.73
N PHE A 99 0.92 -30.80 41.30
CA PHE A 99 0.42 -31.90 42.15
C PHE A 99 1.60 -32.81 42.55
N PRO A 100 1.88 -32.95 43.86
CA PRO A 100 2.82 -33.96 44.36
C PRO A 100 2.08 -35.28 44.63
N ILE A 101 2.70 -36.41 44.28
CA ILE A 101 2.52 -37.69 44.97
C ILE A 101 3.89 -38.33 45.14
#